data_AF-A0A2A5IM56-F1
#
_entry.id   AF-A0A2A5IM56-F1
#
_cell.length_a   1.000
_cell.length_b   1.000
_cell.length_c   1.000
_cell.angle_alpha   90.00
_cell.angle_beta   90.00
_cell.angle_gamma   90.00
#
_symmetry.space_group_name_H-M   'P 1'
#
loop_
_entity.id
_entity.type
_entity.pdbx_description
1 polymer ?
#
loop_
_entity_poly.entity_id
_entity_poly.type
_entity_poly.pdbx_seq_one_letter_code
_entity_poly.pdbx_strand_id
1 'polypeptide(L)'
;MDKYYYKVEKTSNLHRDLEYPFFIKGQFMQDRNEEISSLVGIEDLASKAAYNFHGGLLINEAYADEIDDKHFIRKEQELDGGIFKQFKKSSSYFKKWDEFIKENNLTHAIRMQSLNFLVFVYGLSGAIEFITYNGTFYLEAKTEQENKALIPITERELLEMKLEVSKGKSN
;
A
#
# COMPACT_ATOMS: atom_id res chain seq x y z
N MET A 1 -11.77 5.34 -26.87
CA MET A 1 -10.60 4.61 -26.36
C MET A 1 -11.18 3.44 -25.61
N ASP A 2 -10.96 2.24 -26.10
CA ASP A 2 -11.66 1.06 -25.59
C ASP A 2 -11.19 0.77 -24.16
N LYS A 3 -12.15 0.49 -23.29
CA LYS A 3 -11.91 0.11 -21.90
C LYS A 3 -12.25 -1.36 -21.73
N TYR A 4 -11.45 -2.04 -20.95
CA TYR A 4 -11.61 -3.45 -20.61
C TYR A 4 -11.90 -3.56 -19.13
N TYR A 5 -12.87 -4.39 -18.79
CA TYR A 5 -13.41 -4.50 -17.44
C TYR A 5 -13.30 -5.94 -16.97
N TYR A 6 -12.79 -6.12 -15.75
CA TYR A 6 -12.61 -7.45 -15.18
C TYR A 6 -13.05 -7.48 -13.72
N LYS A 7 -13.42 -8.68 -13.29
CA LYS A 7 -13.45 -9.08 -11.88
C LYS A 7 -12.23 -9.96 -11.61
N VAL A 8 -11.59 -9.77 -10.46
CA VAL A 8 -10.54 -10.67 -9.99
C VAL A 8 -11.18 -11.92 -9.38
N GLU A 9 -10.73 -13.10 -9.81
CA GLU A 9 -11.17 -14.38 -9.28
C GLU A 9 -10.80 -14.50 -7.80
N LYS A 10 -11.80 -14.75 -6.94
CA LYS A 10 -11.64 -14.74 -5.47
C LYS A 10 -10.65 -15.78 -4.93
N THR A 11 -10.49 -16.89 -5.64
CA THR A 11 -9.56 -17.97 -5.26
C THR A 11 -8.14 -17.76 -5.78
N SER A 12 -7.91 -16.71 -6.58
CA SER A 12 -6.60 -16.45 -7.18
C SER A 12 -5.59 -15.87 -6.18
N ASN A 13 -4.29 -16.04 -6.47
CA ASN A 13 -3.24 -15.35 -5.72
C ASN A 13 -3.37 -13.82 -5.84
N LEU A 14 -3.79 -13.32 -7.01
CA LEU A 14 -3.98 -11.88 -7.24
C LEU A 14 -5.01 -11.31 -6.26
N HIS A 15 -6.12 -12.01 -6.02
CA HIS A 15 -7.12 -11.55 -5.05
C HIS A 15 -6.52 -11.45 -3.64
N ARG A 16 -5.88 -12.51 -3.15
CA ARG A 16 -5.21 -12.51 -1.83
C ARG A 16 -4.16 -11.41 -1.69
N ASP A 17 -3.38 -11.20 -2.74
CA ASP A 17 -2.33 -10.20 -2.75
C ASP A 17 -2.88 -8.78 -2.84
N LEU A 18 -4.06 -8.57 -3.45
CA LEU A 18 -4.78 -7.29 -3.43
C LEU A 18 -5.41 -6.99 -2.06
N GLU A 19 -5.67 -7.99 -1.21
CA GLU A 19 -6.14 -7.72 0.15
C GLU A 19 -5.08 -6.98 0.98
N TYR A 20 -3.79 -7.23 0.73
CA TYR A 20 -2.70 -6.55 1.43
C TYR A 20 -2.72 -5.02 1.25
N PRO A 21 -2.64 -4.45 0.04
CA PRO A 21 -2.66 -3.01 -0.17
C PRO A 21 -4.00 -2.35 0.20
N PHE A 22 -5.13 -3.06 0.08
CA PHE A 22 -6.46 -2.48 0.31
C PHE A 22 -6.95 -2.58 1.74
N PHE A 23 -6.57 -3.62 2.50
CA PHE A 23 -7.13 -3.90 3.82
C PHE A 23 -6.09 -4.10 4.92
N ILE A 24 -4.85 -4.47 4.59
CA ILE A 24 -3.80 -4.81 5.57
C ILE A 24 -2.64 -3.78 5.54
N LYS A 25 -2.68 -2.80 4.63
CA LYS A 25 -1.60 -1.83 4.42
C LYS A 25 -1.28 -1.11 5.72
N GLY A 26 -0.04 -1.25 6.18
CA GLY A 26 0.43 -0.61 7.42
C GLY A 26 -0.10 -1.22 8.72
N GLN A 27 -0.96 -2.25 8.67
CA GLN A 27 -1.61 -2.80 9.86
C GLN A 27 -0.59 -3.32 10.88
N PHE A 28 0.50 -3.93 10.41
CA PHE A 28 1.55 -4.41 11.30
C PHE A 28 2.21 -3.29 12.13
N MET A 29 2.22 -2.04 11.65
CA MET A 29 2.75 -0.94 12.45
C MET A 29 1.80 -0.63 13.61
N GLN A 30 0.49 -0.69 13.38
CA GLN A 30 -0.50 -0.50 14.44
C GLN A 30 -0.44 -1.66 15.43
N ASP A 31 -0.49 -2.90 14.94
CA ASP A 31 -0.52 -4.12 15.76
C ASP A 31 0.74 -4.27 16.64
N ARG A 32 1.88 -3.77 16.16
CA ARG A 32 3.17 -3.86 16.84
C ARG A 32 3.71 -2.50 17.28
N ASN A 33 2.84 -1.50 17.44
CA ASN A 33 3.25 -0.12 17.72
C ASN A 33 4.18 -0.03 18.94
N GLU A 34 3.85 -0.71 20.04
CA GLU A 34 4.67 -0.71 21.25
C GLU A 34 6.07 -1.28 21.01
N GLU A 35 6.16 -2.43 20.34
CA GLU A 35 7.42 -3.11 19.99
C GLU A 35 8.30 -2.19 19.12
N ILE A 36 7.76 -1.68 18.01
CA ILE A 36 8.51 -0.87 17.07
C ILE A 36 8.87 0.51 17.64
N SER A 37 7.97 1.11 18.44
CA SER A 37 8.20 2.40 19.10
C SER A 37 9.35 2.29 20.09
N SER A 38 9.33 1.25 20.93
CA SER A 38 10.41 0.97 21.88
C SER A 38 11.73 0.68 21.15
N LEU A 39 11.69 -0.09 20.07
CA LEU A 39 12.87 -0.42 19.30
C LEU A 39 13.49 0.85 18.69
N VAL A 40 12.71 1.58 17.90
CA VAL A 40 13.16 2.76 17.15
C VAL A 40 13.50 3.92 18.09
N GLY A 41 12.82 4.01 19.24
CA GLY A 41 12.99 5.08 20.23
C GLY A 41 12.14 6.31 19.91
N ILE A 42 10.96 6.10 19.32
CA ILE A 42 9.98 7.15 18.99
C ILE A 42 8.66 6.69 19.58
N GLU A 43 8.07 7.49 20.45
CA GLU A 43 6.77 7.18 21.04
C GLU A 43 5.66 7.30 19.99
N ASP A 44 4.75 6.32 20.02
CA ASP A 44 3.60 6.21 19.13
C ASP A 44 3.99 6.28 17.63
N LEU A 45 4.97 5.46 17.24
CA LEU A 45 5.52 5.46 15.89
C LEU A 45 4.45 5.22 14.82
N ALA A 46 3.44 4.39 15.09
CA ALA A 46 2.40 4.04 14.13
C ALA A 46 1.55 5.23 13.68
N SER A 47 1.34 6.24 14.54
CA SER A 47 0.58 7.45 14.19
C SER A 47 1.44 8.52 13.50
N LYS A 48 2.76 8.47 13.70
CA LYS A 48 3.71 9.49 13.23
C LYS A 48 4.45 9.09 11.97
N ALA A 49 4.57 7.79 11.69
CA ALA A 49 5.43 7.28 10.65
C ALA A 49 4.68 6.59 9.50
N ALA A 50 5.37 6.44 8.39
CA ALA A 50 5.00 5.58 7.28
C ALA A 50 6.25 4.86 6.77
N TYR A 51 6.09 4.00 5.77
CA TYR A 51 7.22 3.46 5.04
C TYR A 51 6.97 3.52 3.53
N ASN A 52 8.05 3.71 2.77
CA ASN A 52 7.97 3.63 1.31
C ASN A 52 8.01 2.17 0.83
N PHE A 53 7.79 1.98 -0.47
CA PHE A 53 7.75 0.65 -1.10
C PHE A 53 9.06 -0.14 -0.98
N HIS A 54 10.18 0.51 -0.67
CA HIS A 54 11.47 -0.13 -0.42
C HIS A 54 11.67 -0.54 1.04
N GLY A 55 10.66 -0.31 1.91
CA GLY A 55 10.77 -0.53 3.35
C GLY A 55 11.60 0.55 4.05
N GLY A 56 11.73 1.75 3.47
CA GLY A 56 12.35 2.86 4.18
C GLY A 56 11.38 3.52 5.14
N LEU A 57 11.77 3.66 6.42
CA LEU A 57 11.01 4.39 7.43
C LEU A 57 11.00 5.90 7.13
N LEU A 58 9.81 6.48 7.24
CA LEU A 58 9.51 7.88 7.00
C LEU A 58 8.80 8.43 8.23
N ILE A 59 9.14 9.65 8.67
CA ILE A 59 8.39 10.35 9.70
C ILE A 59 7.57 11.46 9.06
N ASN A 60 6.32 11.63 9.48
CA ASN A 60 5.50 12.74 9.05
C ASN A 60 6.19 14.04 9.50
N GLU A 61 6.28 15.00 8.59
CA GLU A 61 6.96 16.28 8.82
C GLU A 61 6.45 17.01 10.06
N ALA A 62 5.16 16.87 10.39
CA ALA A 62 4.55 17.45 11.59
C ALA A 62 5.19 16.99 12.91
N TYR A 63 5.90 15.86 12.91
CA TYR A 63 6.61 15.32 14.08
C TYR A 63 8.13 15.30 13.89
N ALA A 64 8.64 15.86 12.79
CA ALA A 64 10.07 15.80 12.48
C ALA A 64 10.93 16.54 13.51
N ASP A 65 10.39 17.59 14.14
CA ASP A 65 11.10 18.40 15.14
C ASP A 65 11.40 17.63 16.45
N GLU A 66 10.77 16.47 16.66
CA GLU A 66 11.11 15.55 17.76
C GLU A 66 12.48 14.87 17.54
N ILE A 67 13.08 15.02 16.35
CA ILE A 67 14.29 14.31 15.93
C ILE A 67 15.29 15.28 15.31
N ASP A 68 16.57 15.13 15.66
CA ASP A 68 17.64 15.93 15.07
C ASP A 68 17.73 15.74 13.55
N ASP A 69 17.64 16.86 12.82
CA ASP A 69 17.61 16.93 11.35
C ASP A 69 18.80 16.21 10.67
N LYS A 70 19.93 16.01 11.37
CA LYS A 70 21.07 15.26 10.84
C LYS A 70 20.71 13.83 10.44
N HIS A 71 19.63 13.27 10.99
CA HIS A 71 19.16 11.92 10.72
C HIS A 71 18.36 11.79 9.43
N PHE A 72 17.90 12.89 8.83
CA PHE A 72 17.04 12.87 7.64
C PHE A 72 17.79 13.10 6.33
N ILE A 73 17.29 12.50 5.27
CA ILE A 73 17.64 12.90 3.90
C ILE A 73 16.98 14.26 3.64
N ARG A 74 17.66 15.16 2.91
CA ARG A 74 17.12 16.49 2.56
C ARG A 74 15.88 16.48 1.64
N LYS A 75 15.36 15.30 1.31
CA LYS A 75 14.26 15.12 0.36
C LYS A 75 13.02 14.68 1.12
N GLU A 76 11.95 15.44 0.94
CA GLU A 76 10.60 15.11 1.39
C GLU A 76 9.90 14.17 0.41
N GLN A 77 8.95 13.40 0.93
CA GLN A 77 8.07 12.50 0.17
C GLN A 77 6.63 12.78 0.54
N GLU A 78 5.80 12.98 -0.47
CA GLU A 78 4.36 13.05 -0.31
C GLU A 78 3.78 11.63 -0.37
N LEU A 79 3.00 11.25 0.65
CA LEU A 79 2.32 9.96 0.74
C LEU A 79 0.93 10.16 1.35
N ASP A 80 -0.10 9.62 0.72
CA ASP A 80 -1.48 9.62 1.23
C ASP A 80 -1.96 11.02 1.72
N GLY A 81 -1.50 12.09 1.05
CA GLY A 81 -1.83 13.49 1.38
C GLY A 81 -1.01 14.15 2.50
N GLY A 82 -0.01 13.45 3.05
CA GLY A 82 0.94 13.98 4.04
C GLY A 82 2.35 14.15 3.48
N ILE A 83 3.13 15.05 4.08
CA ILE A 83 4.55 15.25 3.78
C ILE A 83 5.38 14.49 4.81
N PHE A 84 6.37 13.74 4.33
CA PHE A 84 7.22 12.91 5.17
C PHE A 84 8.71 13.16 4.91
N LYS A 85 9.51 13.14 5.98
CA LYS A 85 10.98 13.12 5.91
C LYS A 85 11.48 11.68 6.00
N GLN A 86 12.40 11.31 5.10
CA GLN A 86 13.02 9.99 5.11
C GLN A 86 14.28 9.94 5.97
N PHE A 87 14.43 8.92 6.80
CA PHE A 87 15.69 8.69 7.51
C PHE A 87 16.83 8.29 6.56
N LYS A 88 18.04 8.81 6.81
CA LYS A 88 19.28 8.32 6.16
C LYS A 88 19.49 6.85 6.52
N LYS A 89 20.00 6.05 5.57
CA LYS A 89 20.36 4.64 5.82
C LYS A 89 21.41 4.47 6.93
N SER A 90 22.24 5.47 7.16
CA SER A 90 23.25 5.47 8.24
C SER A 90 22.66 5.79 9.61
N SER A 91 21.44 6.33 9.68
CA SER A 91 20.76 6.69 10.92
C SER A 91 20.45 5.45 11.77
N SER A 92 20.56 5.59 13.10
CA SER A 92 20.16 4.54 14.05
C SER A 92 18.69 4.15 13.88
N TYR A 93 17.80 5.12 13.66
CA TYR A 93 16.37 4.89 13.44
C TYR A 93 16.11 3.95 12.25
N PHE A 94 16.73 4.22 11.10
CA PHE A 94 16.59 3.37 9.92
C PHE A 94 17.16 1.97 10.14
N LYS A 95 18.33 1.85 10.78
CA LYS A 95 18.98 0.55 11.00
C LYS A 95 18.12 -0.37 11.85
N LYS A 96 17.58 0.14 12.95
CA LYS A 96 16.71 -0.64 13.84
C LYS A 96 15.40 -1.06 13.15
N TRP A 97 14.82 -0.15 12.37
CA TRP A 97 13.66 -0.48 11.54
C TRP A 97 13.98 -1.56 10.48
N ASP A 98 15.09 -1.43 9.76
CA ASP A 98 15.51 -2.40 8.74
C ASP A 98 15.77 -3.79 9.35
N GLU A 99 16.33 -3.84 10.56
CA GLU A 99 16.49 -5.06 11.35
C GLU A 99 15.13 -5.71 11.68
N PHE A 100 14.18 -4.93 12.23
CA PHE A 100 12.83 -5.40 12.50
C PHE A 100 12.11 -5.98 11.27
N ILE A 101 12.22 -5.29 10.12
CA ILE A 101 11.63 -5.76 8.86
C ILE A 101 12.22 -7.08 8.40
N LYS A 102 13.53 -7.29 8.60
CA LYS A 102 14.21 -8.53 8.24
C LYS A 102 13.85 -9.67 9.17
N GLU A 103 13.92 -9.45 10.48
CA GLU A 103 13.63 -10.47 11.49
C GLU A 103 12.19 -11.00 11.39
N ASN A 104 11.25 -10.12 11.03
CA ASN A 104 9.84 -10.47 10.86
C ASN A 104 9.46 -10.84 9.42
N ASN A 105 10.43 -10.98 8.50
CA ASN A 105 10.20 -11.33 7.09
C ASN A 105 9.20 -10.40 6.36
N LEU A 106 9.14 -9.12 6.75
CA LEU A 106 8.13 -8.17 6.26
C LEU A 106 8.50 -7.54 4.91
N THR A 107 9.68 -7.80 4.36
CA THR A 107 10.13 -7.22 3.08
C THR A 107 9.15 -7.53 1.95
N HIS A 108 8.70 -8.78 1.84
CA HIS A 108 7.75 -9.16 0.80
C HIS A 108 6.39 -8.49 1.04
N ALA A 109 5.88 -8.53 2.27
CA ALA A 109 4.62 -7.89 2.65
C ALA A 109 4.61 -6.38 2.32
N ILE A 110 5.68 -5.65 2.62
CA ILE A 110 5.81 -4.22 2.28
C ILE A 110 5.75 -4.00 0.76
N ARG A 111 6.45 -4.82 -0.03
CA ARG A 111 6.44 -4.67 -1.49
C ARG A 111 5.07 -4.95 -2.08
N MET A 112 4.37 -5.95 -1.56
CA MET A 112 3.04 -6.34 -2.03
C MET A 112 1.96 -5.30 -1.72
N GLN A 113 2.22 -4.35 -0.82
CA GLN A 113 1.33 -3.21 -0.59
C GLN A 113 1.41 -2.13 -1.68
N SER A 114 2.35 -2.21 -2.62
CA SER A 114 2.39 -1.34 -3.79
C SER A 114 1.56 -1.94 -4.92
N LEU A 115 0.44 -1.30 -5.27
CA LEU A 115 -0.38 -1.71 -6.42
C LEU A 115 0.43 -1.77 -7.72
N ASN A 116 1.37 -0.84 -7.91
CA ASN A 116 2.27 -0.86 -9.07
C ASN A 116 3.17 -2.10 -9.10
N PHE A 117 3.65 -2.55 -7.93
CA PHE A 117 4.45 -3.76 -7.84
C PHE A 117 3.58 -5.00 -8.11
N LEU A 118 2.35 -5.03 -7.60
CA LEU A 118 1.40 -6.11 -7.90
C LEU A 118 1.08 -6.19 -9.40
N VAL A 119 0.78 -5.06 -10.04
CA VAL A 119 0.56 -4.98 -11.49
C VAL A 119 1.73 -5.61 -12.24
N PHE A 120 2.97 -5.29 -11.86
CA PHE A 120 4.17 -5.89 -12.45
C PHE A 120 4.27 -7.40 -12.20
N VAL A 121 4.11 -7.86 -10.96
CA VAL A 121 4.20 -9.29 -10.58
C VAL A 121 3.20 -10.15 -11.35
N TYR A 122 2.00 -9.62 -11.57
CA TYR A 122 0.92 -10.30 -12.27
C TYR A 122 0.91 -10.07 -13.78
N GLY A 123 1.93 -9.41 -14.33
CA GLY A 123 2.04 -9.17 -15.78
C GLY A 123 0.88 -8.33 -16.34
N LEU A 124 0.27 -7.50 -15.50
CA LEU A 124 -0.80 -6.60 -15.92
C LEU A 124 -0.18 -5.38 -16.61
N SER A 125 -0.83 -4.88 -17.65
CA SER A 125 -0.28 -3.88 -18.56
C SER A 125 -1.15 -2.63 -18.65
N GLY A 126 -0.50 -1.50 -18.95
CA GLY A 126 -1.20 -0.23 -19.19
C GLY A 126 -1.69 0.46 -17.92
N ALA A 127 -2.52 1.49 -18.11
CA ALA A 127 -3.15 2.20 -17.00
C ALA A 127 -4.31 1.34 -16.46
N ILE A 128 -4.20 0.99 -15.18
CA ILE A 128 -5.13 0.10 -14.48
C ILE A 128 -5.63 0.80 -13.22
N GLU A 129 -6.92 0.69 -12.96
CA GLU A 129 -7.56 1.11 -11.73
C GLU A 129 -8.21 -0.10 -11.06
N PHE A 130 -7.84 -0.33 -9.79
CA PHE A 130 -8.49 -1.34 -8.95
C PHE A 130 -9.57 -0.69 -8.08
N ILE A 131 -10.73 -1.33 -8.03
CA ILE A 131 -11.86 -0.92 -7.19
C ILE A 131 -12.28 -2.13 -6.36
N THR A 132 -12.61 -1.93 -5.09
CA THR A 132 -13.08 -3.00 -4.21
C THR A 132 -14.51 -2.76 -3.74
N TYR A 133 -15.33 -3.81 -3.77
CA TYR A 133 -16.70 -3.80 -3.25
C TYR A 133 -17.08 -5.19 -2.73
N ASN A 134 -17.61 -5.27 -1.51
CA ASN A 134 -18.01 -6.51 -0.84
C ASN A 134 -16.94 -7.63 -0.94
N GLY A 135 -15.67 -7.28 -0.73
CA GLY A 135 -14.54 -8.21 -0.82
C GLY A 135 -14.25 -8.74 -2.23
N THR A 136 -14.83 -8.14 -3.27
CA THR A 136 -14.50 -8.42 -4.67
C THR A 136 -13.71 -7.26 -5.25
N PHE A 137 -12.61 -7.60 -5.93
CA PHE A 137 -11.83 -6.62 -6.67
C PHE A 137 -12.27 -6.57 -8.12
N TYR A 138 -12.48 -5.37 -8.61
CA TYR A 138 -12.79 -5.02 -9.98
C TYR A 138 -11.62 -4.25 -10.57
N LEU A 139 -11.43 -4.41 -11.87
CA LEU A 139 -10.32 -3.85 -12.60
C LEU A 139 -10.85 -3.14 -13.84
N GLU A 140 -10.49 -1.87 -14.00
CA GLU A 140 -10.68 -1.10 -15.23
C GLU A 140 -9.30 -0.91 -15.89
N ALA A 141 -9.17 -1.27 -17.16
CA ALA A 141 -7.92 -1.15 -17.91
C ALA A 141 -8.12 -0.48 -19.28
N LYS A 142 -7.09 0.23 -19.74
CA LYS A 142 -7.02 0.79 -21.10
C LYS A 142 -6.46 -0.17 -22.16
N THR A 143 -5.94 -1.31 -21.73
CA THR A 143 -5.43 -2.38 -22.59
C THR A 143 -6.05 -3.70 -22.16
N GLU A 144 -6.21 -4.61 -23.11
CA GLU A 144 -6.65 -5.96 -22.81
C GLU A 144 -5.63 -6.67 -21.92
N GLN A 145 -6.11 -7.54 -21.01
CA GLN A 145 -5.29 -8.22 -20.02
C GLN A 145 -5.38 -9.73 -20.23
N GLU A 146 -4.25 -10.36 -20.52
CA GLU A 146 -4.14 -11.82 -20.64
C GLU A 146 -3.69 -12.42 -19.30
N ASN A 147 -4.56 -12.39 -18.29
CA ASN A 147 -4.28 -12.97 -16.98
C ASN A 147 -5.42 -13.88 -16.52
N LYS A 148 -5.10 -15.14 -16.21
CA LYS A 148 -6.06 -16.17 -15.78
C LYS A 148 -6.85 -15.83 -14.50
N ALA A 149 -6.34 -14.93 -13.67
CA ALA A 149 -7.02 -14.46 -12.46
C ALA A 149 -8.08 -13.39 -12.76
N LEU A 150 -8.18 -12.93 -14.01
CA LEU A 150 -9.14 -11.91 -14.43
C LEU A 150 -10.28 -12.55 -15.22
N ILE A 151 -11.50 -12.29 -14.76
CA ILE A 151 -12.75 -12.72 -15.39
C ILE A 151 -13.32 -11.49 -16.10
N PRO A 152 -13.43 -11.49 -17.44
CA PRO A 152 -14.02 -10.37 -18.18
C PRO A 152 -15.45 -10.10 -17.71
N ILE A 153 -15.80 -8.83 -17.59
CA ILE A 153 -17.15 -8.36 -17.29
C ILE A 153 -17.53 -7.24 -18.25
N THR A 154 -18.80 -6.87 -18.27
CA THR A 154 -19.30 -5.74 -19.04
C THR A 154 -19.09 -4.41 -18.32
N GLU A 155 -19.08 -3.32 -19.08
CA GLU A 155 -19.12 -1.96 -18.52
C GLU A 155 -20.33 -1.76 -17.60
N ARG A 156 -21.48 -2.32 -18.01
CA ARG A 156 -22.72 -2.24 -17.25
C ARG A 156 -22.57 -2.84 -15.86
N GLU A 157 -21.99 -4.03 -15.74
CA GLU A 157 -21.75 -4.68 -14.45
C GLU A 157 -20.83 -3.83 -13.54
N LEU A 158 -19.80 -3.20 -14.11
CA LEU A 158 -18.94 -2.30 -13.35
C LEU A 158 -19.69 -1.03 -12.89
N LEU A 159 -20.51 -0.44 -13.76
CA LEU A 159 -21.30 0.76 -13.45
C LEU A 159 -22.37 0.47 -12.39
N GLU A 160 -23.07 -0.66 -12.49
CA GLU A 160 -24.02 -1.11 -11.48
C GLU A 160 -23.33 -1.26 -10.12
N MET A 161 -22.13 -1.88 -10.07
CA MET A 161 -21.34 -1.95 -8.84
C MET A 161 -20.94 -0.56 -8.32
N LYS A 162 -20.43 0.34 -9.18
CA LYS A 162 -20.07 1.73 -8.79
C LYS A 162 -21.27 2.50 -8.22
N LEU A 163 -22.47 2.26 -8.76
CA LEU A 163 -23.72 2.83 -8.25
C LEU A 163 -24.10 2.25 -6.88
N GLU A 164 -23.93 0.95 -6.65
CA GLU A 164 -24.18 0.36 -5.33
C GLU A 164 -23.17 0.85 -4.28
N VAL A 165 -21.89 1.05 -4.65
CA VAL A 165 -20.88 1.67 -3.79
C VAL A 165 -21.29 3.09 -3.38
N SER A 166 -21.82 3.90 -4.31
CA SER A 166 -22.22 5.28 -4.00
C SER A 166 -23.47 5.35 -3.11
N LYS A 167 -24.44 4.44 -3.31
CA LYS A 167 -25.62 4.31 -2.44
C LYS A 167 -25.24 3.87 -1.02
N GLY A 168 -24.32 2.91 -0.88
CA GLY A 168 -23.88 2.40 0.42
C GLY A 168 -23.11 3.43 1.27
N LYS A 169 -22.51 4.45 0.64
CA LYS A 169 -21.86 5.58 1.33
C LYS A 169 -22.84 6.65 1.85
N SER A 170 -24.14 6.52 1.57
CA SER A 170 -25.17 7.50 1.94
C SER A 170 -26.00 7.09 3.17
N ASN A 171 -25.61 6.03 3.88
CA ASN A 171 -26.25 5.57 5.13
C ASN A 171 -25.31 5.75 6.32
#